data_AF-K1T9H2-F1
#
_entry.id   AF-K1T9H2-F1
#
_cell.length_a   1.000
_cell.length_b   1.000
_cell.length_c   1.000
_cell.angle_alpha   90.00
_cell.angle_beta   90.00
_cell.angle_gamma   90.00
#
_symmetry.space_group_name_H-M   'P 1'
#
loop_
_entity.id
_entity.type
_entity.pdbx_description
1 polymer ?
#
loop_
_entity_poly.entity_id
_entity_poly.type
_entity_poly.pdbx_seq_one_letter_code
_entity_poly.pdbx_strand_id
1 'polypeptide(L)'
;MDWYNGGMEHTTLHLLYSRFWHKFLYDIGVVPKPEPYQKRTSHGMILGLNPHAFENQPDAERKRLLAEYGSEKAAREALVEKYGEMAEHPIVKMSKSLGNVVNPDDVVNEYGADTLRLYEMFIGDFEKAAPWNTNSIKGCKRFLD
;
A
#
# COMPACT_ATOMS: atom_id res chain seq x y z
N MET A 1 -22.48 4.98 12.44
CA MET A 1 -21.86 3.85 11.74
C MET A 1 -21.36 2.84 12.75
N ASP A 2 -21.66 1.55 12.56
CA ASP A 2 -21.23 0.52 13.51
C ASP A 2 -19.73 0.22 13.36
N TRP A 3 -19.24 0.17 12.12
CA TRP A 3 -17.82 -0.07 11.84
C TRP A 3 -17.32 0.85 10.72
N TYR A 4 -16.24 1.58 11.00
CA TYR A 4 -15.53 2.41 10.03
C TYR A 4 -14.16 1.81 9.72
N ASN A 5 -13.90 1.55 8.44
CA ASN A 5 -12.61 1.08 7.93
C ASN A 5 -11.94 2.21 7.16
N GLY A 6 -10.68 2.53 7.50
CA GLY A 6 -9.93 3.55 6.78
C GLY A 6 -8.49 3.68 7.29
N GLY A 7 -7.60 4.15 6.42
CA GLY A 7 -6.16 4.20 6.68
C GLY A 7 -5.76 5.04 7.90
N MET A 8 -4.56 4.79 8.40
CA MET A 8 -3.98 5.50 9.55
C MET A 8 -3.76 6.98 9.29
N GLU A 9 -3.56 7.39 8.03
CA GLU A 9 -3.34 8.76 7.58
C GLU A 9 -4.51 9.71 7.90
N HIS A 10 -5.71 9.18 8.12
CA HIS A 10 -6.90 9.97 8.41
C HIS A 10 -7.16 10.20 9.90
N THR A 11 -6.33 9.64 10.78
CA THR A 11 -6.61 9.57 12.22
C THR A 11 -6.65 10.93 12.91
N THR A 12 -5.69 11.81 12.60
CA THR A 12 -5.54 13.10 13.30
C THR A 12 -6.41 14.21 12.71
N LEU A 13 -6.75 14.12 11.43
CA LEU A 13 -7.51 15.16 10.72
C LEU A 13 -8.96 14.73 10.51
N HIS A 14 -9.22 13.95 9.45
CA HIS A 14 -10.57 13.61 9.01
C HIS A 14 -11.45 13.08 10.16
N LEU A 15 -10.92 12.16 10.98
CA LEU A 15 -11.69 11.60 12.08
C LEU A 15 -11.93 12.59 13.22
N LEU A 16 -10.96 13.46 13.51
CA LEU A 16 -11.15 14.50 14.52
C LEU A 16 -12.23 15.50 14.08
N TYR A 17 -12.15 15.97 12.84
CA TYR A 17 -13.14 16.89 12.28
C TYR A 17 -14.53 16.24 12.15
N SER A 18 -14.59 14.98 11.72
CA SER A 18 -15.85 14.23 11.67
C SER A 18 -16.50 14.15 13.06
N ARG A 19 -15.72 13.84 14.10
CA ARG A 19 -16.21 13.80 15.48
C ARG A 19 -16.67 15.17 15.97
N PHE A 20 -15.92 16.23 15.68
CA PHE A 20 -16.32 17.60 16.03
C PHE A 20 -17.68 17.96 15.42
N TRP A 21 -17.84 17.80 14.11
CA TRP A 21 -19.09 18.11 13.43
C TRP A 21 -20.24 17.22 13.90
N HIS A 22 -19.98 15.94 14.15
CA HIS A 22 -21.01 15.03 14.68
C HIS A 22 -21.49 15.45 16.07
N LYS A 23 -20.58 15.91 16.94
CA LYS A 23 -20.94 16.43 18.26
C LYS A 23 -21.77 17.70 18.15
N PHE A 24 -21.37 18.64 17.31
CA PHE A 24 -22.18 19.84 17.03
C PHE A 24 -23.61 19.47 16.58
N LEU A 25 -23.74 18.51 15.65
CA LEU A 25 -25.03 18.05 15.17
C LEU A 25 -25.84 17.31 16.25
N TYR A 26 -25.16 16.62 17.16
CA TYR A 26 -25.79 15.95 18.30
C TYR A 26 -26.36 16.97 19.29
N ASP A 27 -25.59 18.03 19.58
CA ASP A 27 -25.98 19.08 20.53
C ASP A 27 -27.23 19.86 20.07
N ILE A 28 -27.39 20.05 18.75
CA ILE A 28 -28.60 20.67 18.17
C ILE A 28 -29.74 19.67 17.90
N GLY A 29 -29.59 18.41 18.32
CA GLY A 29 -30.63 17.37 18.20
C GLY A 29 -30.84 16.81 16.79
N VAL A 30 -29.94 17.06 15.84
CA VAL A 30 -30.05 16.60 14.45
C VAL A 30 -29.66 15.13 14.29
N VAL A 31 -28.74 14.63 15.12
CA VAL A 31 -28.34 13.21 15.12
C VAL A 31 -28.60 12.54 16.47
N PRO A 32 -28.89 11.23 16.51
CA PRO A 32 -29.34 10.56 17.73
C PRO A 32 -28.22 10.06 18.64
N LYS A 33 -26.95 10.10 18.20
CA LYS A 33 -25.80 9.56 18.95
C LYS A 33 -24.67 10.59 19.08
N PRO A 34 -23.91 10.58 20.18
CA PRO A 34 -22.84 11.57 20.43
C PRO A 34 -21.51 11.28 19.70
N GLU A 35 -21.40 10.12 19.04
CA GLU A 35 -20.21 9.71 18.27
C GLU A 35 -20.63 9.08 16.94
N PRO A 36 -19.92 9.40 15.83
CA PRO A 36 -20.28 8.93 14.49
C PRO A 36 -19.95 7.46 14.23
N TYR A 37 -18.96 6.91 14.94
CA TYR A 37 -18.39 5.58 14.70
C TYR A 37 -18.38 4.77 16.00
N GLN A 38 -19.00 3.58 16.02
CA GLN A 38 -18.96 2.71 17.20
C GLN A 38 -17.62 1.95 17.30
N LYS A 39 -17.13 1.45 16.16
CA LYS A 39 -15.81 0.83 16.03
C LYS A 39 -15.06 1.41 14.84
N ARG A 40 -13.74 1.50 14.97
CA ARG A 40 -12.84 1.80 13.87
C ARG A 40 -11.75 0.73 13.77
N THR A 41 -11.44 0.32 12.54
CA THR A 41 -10.24 -0.47 12.22
C THR A 41 -9.44 0.23 11.12
N SER A 42 -8.13 0.21 11.24
CA SER A 42 -7.24 0.65 10.17
C SER A 42 -6.87 -0.53 9.30
N HIS A 43 -7.04 -0.40 7.99
CA HIS A 43 -6.46 -1.38 7.08
C HIS A 43 -4.95 -1.16 6.94
N GLY A 44 -4.24 -2.23 6.64
CA GLY A 44 -2.84 -2.19 6.26
C GLY A 44 -2.61 -1.51 4.91
N MET A 45 -1.35 -1.26 4.57
CA MET A 45 -0.95 -0.76 3.25
C MET A 45 -0.54 -1.91 2.34
N ILE A 46 -1.00 -1.87 1.09
CA ILE A 46 -0.43 -2.70 0.03
C ILE A 46 0.85 -2.03 -0.46
N LEU A 47 1.95 -2.79 -0.45
CA LEU A 47 3.27 -2.33 -0.83
C LEU A 47 3.64 -2.83 -2.23
N GLY A 48 4.43 -2.05 -2.96
CA GLY A 48 4.95 -2.39 -4.28
C GLY A 48 6.47 -2.47 -4.30
N LEU A 49 7.02 -2.94 -5.42
CA LEU A 49 8.46 -2.92 -5.66
C LEU A 49 8.98 -1.48 -5.64
N ASN A 50 10.14 -1.27 -5.04
CA ASN A 50 10.83 0.01 -5.09
C ASN A 50 11.75 0.06 -6.31
N PRO A 51 11.50 0.91 -7.32
CA PRO A 51 12.36 1.00 -8.51
C PRO A 51 13.74 1.58 -8.22
N HIS A 52 13.99 2.11 -7.01
CA HIS A 52 15.28 2.67 -6.62
C HIS A 52 16.17 1.66 -5.88
N ALA A 53 15.61 0.54 -5.42
CA ALA A 53 16.39 -0.50 -4.76
C ALA A 53 17.27 -1.25 -5.74
N PHE A 54 18.47 -1.63 -5.29
CA PHE A 54 19.46 -2.28 -6.13
C PHE A 54 18.92 -3.59 -6.73
N GLU A 55 18.24 -4.42 -5.95
CA GLU A 55 17.72 -5.72 -6.42
C GLU A 55 16.65 -5.57 -7.51
N ASN A 56 15.91 -4.47 -7.48
CA ASN A 56 14.82 -4.20 -8.42
C ASN A 56 15.29 -3.47 -9.68
N GLN A 57 16.56 -3.07 -9.76
CA GLN A 57 17.11 -2.50 -10.98
C GLN A 57 17.15 -3.57 -12.09
N PRO A 58 16.96 -3.19 -13.36
CA PRO A 58 17.19 -4.08 -14.49
C PRO A 58 18.61 -4.68 -14.45
N ASP A 59 18.77 -5.92 -14.92
CA ASP A 59 20.05 -6.65 -14.90
C ASP A 59 21.21 -5.87 -15.52
N ALA A 60 20.93 -5.12 -16.60
CA ALA A 60 21.92 -4.29 -17.27
C ALA A 60 22.40 -3.14 -16.36
N GLU A 61 21.49 -2.50 -15.63
CA GLU A 61 21.83 -1.40 -14.71
C GLU A 61 22.55 -1.94 -13.46
N ARG A 62 22.15 -3.09 -12.92
CA ARG A 62 22.91 -3.73 -11.82
C ARG A 62 24.35 -4.02 -12.22
N LYS A 63 24.57 -4.58 -13.42
CA LYS A 63 25.93 -4.82 -13.94
C LYS A 63 26.72 -3.53 -14.12
N ARG A 64 26.08 -2.47 -14.60
CA ARG A 64 26.71 -1.16 -14.75
C ARG A 64 27.11 -0.58 -13.39
N LEU A 65 26.21 -0.59 -12.41
CA LEU A 65 26.47 -0.12 -11.05
C LEU A 65 27.61 -0.91 -10.39
N LEU A 66 27.63 -2.23 -10.55
CA LEU A 66 28.73 -3.06 -10.03
C LEU A 66 30.07 -2.75 -10.70
N ALA A 67 30.08 -2.46 -12.00
CA ALA A 67 31.29 -2.06 -12.71
C ALA A 67 31.78 -0.66 -12.31
N GLU A 68 30.85 0.27 -12.02
CA GLU A 68 31.15 1.65 -11.63
C GLU A 68 31.65 1.75 -10.19
N TYR A 69 30.98 1.08 -9.25
CA TYR A 69 31.25 1.20 -7.81
C TYR A 69 32.06 0.02 -7.23
N GLY A 70 32.35 -1.02 -8.03
CA GLY A 70 33.20 -2.16 -7.68
C GLY A 70 32.59 -3.18 -6.70
N SER A 71 31.51 -2.83 -5.99
CA SER A 71 30.80 -3.74 -5.10
C SER A 71 29.31 -3.38 -5.00
N GLU A 72 28.49 -4.37 -4.61
CA GLU A 72 27.06 -4.15 -4.37
C GLU A 72 26.82 -3.15 -3.23
N LYS A 73 27.63 -3.22 -2.18
CA LYS A 73 27.51 -2.30 -1.04
C LYS A 73 27.71 -0.85 -1.47
N ALA A 74 28.78 -0.57 -2.21
CA ALA A 74 29.04 0.77 -2.72
C ALA A 74 27.97 1.24 -3.73
N ALA A 75 27.44 0.33 -4.55
CA ALA A 75 26.33 0.65 -5.45
C ALA A 75 25.03 1.01 -4.69
N ARG A 76 24.73 0.31 -3.59
CA ARG A 76 23.58 0.64 -2.72
C ARG A 76 23.77 1.99 -2.05
N GLU A 77 24.97 2.27 -1.51
CA GLU A 77 25.31 3.57 -0.91
C GLU A 77 25.12 4.71 -1.92
N ALA A 78 25.54 4.54 -3.18
CA ALA A 78 25.32 5.53 -4.24
C ALA A 78 23.84 5.73 -4.59
N LEU A 79 23.02 4.67 -4.59
CA LEU A 79 21.58 4.77 -4.80
C LEU A 79 20.89 5.50 -3.63
N VAL A 80 21.34 5.27 -2.40
CA VAL A 80 20.86 5.99 -1.20
C VAL A 80 21.25 7.46 -1.26
N GLU A 81 22.47 7.79 -1.68
CA GLU A 81 22.88 9.19 -1.87
C GLU A 81 22.00 9.89 -2.91
N LYS A 82 21.63 9.20 -3.99
CA LYS A 82 20.83 9.76 -5.09
C LYS A 82 19.34 9.87 -4.78
N TYR A 83 18.74 8.85 -4.16
CA TYR A 83 17.28 8.72 -4.01
C TYR A 83 16.82 8.76 -2.54
N GLY A 84 17.75 8.89 -1.59
CA GLY A 84 17.50 8.85 -0.16
C GLY A 84 17.49 7.44 0.44
N GLU A 85 17.39 7.37 1.76
CA GLU A 85 17.43 6.12 2.55
C GLU A 85 16.41 5.07 2.09
N MET A 86 15.28 5.51 1.51
CA MET A 86 14.26 4.59 0.99
C MET A 86 14.78 3.67 -0.12
N ALA A 87 15.88 4.02 -0.80
CA ALA A 87 16.51 3.17 -1.80
C ALA A 87 17.04 1.84 -1.23
N GLU A 88 17.27 1.72 0.09
CA GLU A 88 17.66 0.43 0.69
C GLU A 88 16.50 -0.55 0.79
N HIS A 89 15.26 -0.06 0.74
CA HIS A 89 14.07 -0.88 0.95
C HIS A 89 13.53 -1.40 -0.38
N PRO A 90 13.59 -2.71 -0.68
CA PRO A 90 13.12 -3.25 -1.96
C PRO A 90 11.60 -3.20 -2.12
N ILE A 91 10.86 -3.07 -1.02
CA ILE A 91 9.42 -3.01 -0.97
C ILE A 91 9.00 -1.76 -0.22
N VAL A 92 8.19 -0.92 -0.86
CA VAL A 92 7.76 0.38 -0.32
C VAL A 92 6.31 0.66 -0.64
N LYS A 93 5.73 1.70 -0.01
CA LYS A 93 4.37 2.15 -0.31
C LYS A 93 4.22 2.43 -1.81
N MET A 94 3.14 1.94 -2.42
CA MET A 94 2.83 2.28 -3.80
C MET A 94 2.56 3.78 -3.95
N SER A 95 3.12 4.40 -4.98
CA SER A 95 2.91 5.82 -5.29
C SER A 95 3.10 6.10 -6.77
N LYS A 96 2.37 7.10 -7.29
CA LYS A 96 2.48 7.53 -8.69
C LYS A 96 3.89 8.06 -9.01
N SER A 97 4.53 8.74 -8.06
CA SER A 97 5.89 9.28 -8.23
C SER A 97 6.95 8.20 -8.40
N LEU A 98 6.75 7.03 -7.77
CA LEU A 98 7.62 5.87 -7.95
C LEU A 98 7.22 5.00 -9.15
N GLY A 99 6.08 5.26 -9.79
CA GLY A 99 5.61 4.42 -10.91
C GLY A 99 5.38 2.95 -10.54
N ASN A 100 5.25 2.63 -9.26
CA ASN A 100 5.10 1.25 -8.75
C ASN A 100 3.66 0.89 -8.36
N VAL A 101 2.69 1.68 -8.84
CA VAL A 101 1.26 1.44 -8.61
C VAL A 101 0.80 0.33 -9.53
N VAL A 102 0.14 -0.67 -8.96
CA VAL A 102 -0.64 -1.65 -9.73
C VAL A 102 -2.06 -1.11 -9.89
N ASN A 103 -2.52 -0.97 -11.13
CA ASN A 103 -3.87 -0.50 -11.39
C ASN A 103 -4.87 -1.66 -11.21
N PRO A 104 -5.88 -1.55 -10.32
CA PRO A 104 -6.87 -2.60 -10.12
C PRO A 104 -7.66 -2.92 -11.40
N ASP A 105 -7.89 -1.93 -12.27
CA ASP A 105 -8.64 -2.15 -13.51
C ASP A 105 -7.91 -3.15 -14.43
N ASP A 106 -6.58 -3.06 -14.52
CA ASP A 106 -5.76 -3.98 -15.32
C ASP A 106 -5.87 -5.40 -14.77
N VAL A 107 -5.85 -5.56 -13.45
CA VAL A 107 -5.99 -6.86 -12.78
C VAL A 107 -7.39 -7.43 -12.99
N VAL A 108 -8.45 -6.61 -12.90
CA VAL A 108 -9.83 -7.04 -13.14
C VAL A 108 -10.02 -7.45 -14.60
N ASN A 109 -9.48 -6.69 -15.55
CA ASN A 109 -9.57 -7.02 -16.97
C ASN A 109 -8.85 -8.33 -17.31
N GLU A 110 -7.72 -8.63 -16.66
CA GLU A 110 -6.94 -9.84 -16.92
C GLU A 110 -7.45 -11.08 -16.14
N TYR A 111 -7.83 -10.91 -14.87
CA TYR A 111 -8.13 -12.02 -13.96
C TYR A 111 -9.57 -12.07 -13.45
N GLY A 112 -10.37 -11.02 -13.63
CA GLY A 112 -11.72 -10.90 -13.09
C GLY A 112 -11.77 -10.31 -11.67
N ALA A 113 -12.91 -9.69 -11.34
CA ALA A 113 -13.10 -8.99 -10.06
C ALA A 113 -13.05 -9.93 -8.84
N ASP A 114 -13.61 -11.13 -8.94
CA ASP A 114 -13.60 -12.10 -7.83
C ASP A 114 -12.19 -12.60 -7.51
N THR A 115 -11.34 -12.76 -8.53
CA THR A 115 -9.93 -13.10 -8.34
C THR A 115 -9.19 -12.00 -7.58
N LEU A 116 -9.39 -10.73 -7.95
CA LEU A 116 -8.77 -9.60 -7.25
C LEU A 116 -9.24 -9.55 -5.79
N ARG A 117 -10.54 -9.64 -5.54
CA ARG A 117 -11.11 -9.63 -4.18
C ARG A 117 -10.56 -10.79 -3.34
N LEU A 118 -10.51 -11.99 -3.91
CA LEU A 118 -9.96 -13.15 -3.22
C LEU A 118 -8.48 -12.92 -2.88
N TYR A 119 -7.71 -12.42 -3.84
CA TYR A 119 -6.30 -12.12 -3.62
C TYR A 119 -6.08 -11.08 -2.51
N GLU A 120 -6.79 -9.95 -2.53
CA GLU A 120 -6.69 -8.90 -1.51
C GLU A 120 -7.02 -9.42 -0.11
N MET A 121 -7.97 -10.34 0.02
CA MET A 121 -8.33 -10.91 1.32
C MET A 121 -7.37 -12.00 1.82
N PHE A 122 -6.54 -12.57 0.94
CA PHE A 122 -5.60 -13.64 1.26
C PHE A 122 -4.13 -13.21 1.28
N ILE A 123 -3.83 -11.99 0.84
CA ILE A 123 -2.46 -11.46 0.76
C ILE A 123 -1.80 -11.32 2.14
N GLY A 124 -2.59 -11.16 3.21
CA GLY A 124 -2.09 -11.01 4.56
C GLY A 124 -3.16 -10.63 5.58
N ASP A 125 -2.70 -10.36 6.79
CA ASP A 125 -3.51 -9.82 7.90
C ASP A 125 -4.05 -8.43 7.53
N PHE A 126 -5.37 -8.23 7.65
CA PHE A 126 -6.08 -7.03 7.19
C PHE A 126 -5.51 -5.72 7.77
N GLU A 127 -5.00 -5.74 9.01
CA GLU A 127 -4.49 -4.54 9.68
C GLU A 127 -3.00 -4.28 9.38
N LYS A 128 -2.30 -5.23 8.76
CA LYS A 128 -0.85 -5.16 8.52
C LYS A 128 -0.54 -4.86 7.06
N ALA A 129 0.59 -4.20 6.83
CA ALA A 129 1.08 -4.00 5.48
C ALA A 129 1.43 -5.34 4.82
N ALA A 130 1.15 -5.46 3.53
CA ALA A 130 1.38 -6.66 2.75
C ALA A 130 2.01 -6.32 1.38
N PRO A 131 3.06 -7.03 0.95
CA PRO A 131 3.65 -6.84 -0.37
C PRO A 131 2.77 -7.42 -1.47
N TRP A 132 2.53 -6.64 -2.53
CA TRP A 132 1.91 -7.12 -3.75
C TRP A 132 2.77 -8.19 -4.45
N ASN A 133 2.13 -9.24 -4.93
CA ASN A 133 2.75 -10.36 -5.63
C ASN A 133 1.80 -10.90 -6.72
N THR A 134 2.07 -10.52 -7.97
CA THR A 134 1.28 -10.93 -9.14
C THR A 134 1.26 -12.45 -9.34
N ASN A 135 2.29 -13.19 -8.90
CA ASN A 135 2.30 -14.65 -9.03
C ASN A 135 1.23 -15.32 -8.15
N SER A 136 0.90 -14.71 -7.01
CA SER A 136 -0.14 -15.22 -6.11
C SER A 136 -1.55 -15.02 -6.68
N ILE A 137 -1.79 -13.99 -7.50
CA ILE A 137 -3.08 -13.74 -8.17
C ILE A 137 -3.47 -14.91 -9.07
N LYS A 138 -2.49 -15.45 -9.81
CA LYS A 138 -2.70 -16.66 -10.63
C LYS A 138 -3.14 -17.85 -9.79
N GLY A 139 -2.67 -17.94 -8.54
CA GLY A 139 -3.12 -18.94 -7.57
C GLY A 139 -4.60 -18.76 -7.21
N CYS A 140 -5.02 -17.54 -6.90
CA CYS A 140 -6.43 -17.21 -6.64
C CYS A 140 -7.32 -17.49 -7.86
N LYS A 141 -6.87 -17.19 -9.08
CA LYS A 141 -7.63 -17.49 -10.30
C LYS A 141 -7.89 -18.99 -10.45
N ARG A 142 -6.83 -19.80 -10.33
CA ARG A 142 -6.92 -21.26 -10.41
C ARG A 142 -7.79 -21.88 -9.31
N PHE A 143 -7.96 -21.20 -8.18
CA PHE A 143 -8.85 -21.66 -7.11
C PHE A 143 -10.33 -21.40 -7.41
N LEU A 144 -10.64 -20.36 -8.19
CA LEU A 144 -12.00 -20.00 -8.58
C LEU A 144 -12.49 -20.74 -9.83
N ASP A 145 -11.58 -21.24 -10.66
CA ASP A 145 -11.85 -22.06 -11.85
C ASP A 145 -12.11 -23.53 -11.52
#